data_AF-A0A7C4FXR6-F1
#
_entry.id   AF-A0A7C4FXR6-F1
#
_cell.length_a   1.000
_cell.length_b   1.000
_cell.length_c   1.000
_cell.angle_alpha   90.00
_cell.angle_beta   90.00
_cell.angle_gamma   90.00
#
_symmetry.space_group_name_H-M   'P 1'
#
loop_
_entity.id
_entity.type
_entity.pdbx_description
1 polymer ?
#
loop_
_entity_poly.entity_id
_entity_poly.type
_entity_poly.pdbx_seq_one_letter_code
_entity_poly.pdbx_strand_id
1 'polypeptide(L)'
;MTPLEDGAQFGEWKSPGQQLTVEYDRAVMNQIAAAVMSAFQAGPGLAVEVGGVLYGEVSPERIRIRGWRQAARGSSELPRLSLTDALGVEIGRLLGAPNWDPRL
;
A
#
# COMPACT_ATOMS: atom_id res chain seq x y z
N MET A 1 -1.76 -31.29 -0.31
CA MET A 1 -1.68 -29.85 0.00
C MET A 1 -0.60 -29.29 -0.92
N THR A 2 -1.01 -28.85 -2.10
CA THR A 2 -0.11 -28.38 -3.16
C THR A 2 0.27 -26.93 -2.85
N PRO A 3 1.53 -26.50 -3.00
CA PRO A 3 1.87 -25.10 -2.78
C PRO A 3 1.16 -24.26 -3.84
N LEU A 4 0.48 -23.19 -3.42
CA LEU A 4 0.02 -22.11 -4.30
C LEU A 4 1.25 -21.36 -4.81
N GLU A 5 2.01 -21.96 -5.73
CA GLU A 5 2.87 -21.20 -6.64
C GLU A 5 2.03 -20.78 -7.84
N ASP A 6 0.97 -20.01 -7.57
CA ASP A 6 0.14 -19.41 -8.60
C ASP A 6 0.89 -18.21 -9.19
N GLY A 7 1.57 -18.41 -10.32
CA GLY A 7 1.70 -17.52 -11.48
C GLY A 7 2.00 -16.02 -11.30
N ALA A 8 2.28 -15.53 -10.10
CA ALA A 8 2.45 -14.12 -9.82
C ALA A 8 3.78 -13.62 -10.39
N GLN A 9 3.71 -12.69 -11.33
CA GLN A 9 4.89 -12.06 -11.89
C GLN A 9 5.37 -10.98 -10.93
N PHE A 10 6.44 -11.25 -10.20
CA PHE A 10 7.02 -10.27 -9.29
C PHE A 10 7.90 -9.26 -10.04
N GLY A 11 7.81 -8.00 -9.63
CA GLY A 11 8.84 -6.99 -9.85
C GLY A 11 9.74 -6.90 -8.62
N GLU A 12 10.92 -6.32 -8.81
CA GLU A 12 11.90 -6.15 -7.74
C GLU A 12 12.37 -4.70 -7.71
N TRP A 13 12.53 -4.15 -6.51
CA TRP A 13 13.20 -2.90 -6.26
C TRP A 13 14.27 -3.09 -5.18
N LYS A 14 15.45 -2.52 -5.42
CA LYS A 14 16.60 -2.55 -4.49
C LYS A 14 17.11 -1.13 -4.29
N SER A 15 17.38 -0.77 -3.04
CA SER A 15 18.07 0.48 -2.72
C SER A 15 19.59 0.28 -2.83
N PRO A 16 20.32 1.14 -3.54
CA PRO A 16 21.78 1.14 -3.48
C PRO A 16 22.24 1.30 -2.02
N GLY A 17 23.17 0.45 -1.57
CA GLY A 17 23.77 0.53 -0.25
C GLY A 17 22.98 -0.11 0.90
N GLN A 18 21.80 -0.68 0.66
CA GLN A 18 21.09 -1.50 1.66
C GLN A 18 20.90 -2.93 1.16
N GLN A 19 21.01 -3.90 2.07
CA GLN A 19 20.70 -5.31 1.81
C GLN A 19 19.19 -5.57 1.95
N LEU A 20 18.35 -4.64 1.49
CA LEU A 20 16.90 -4.77 1.52
C LEU A 20 16.36 -4.85 0.09
N THR A 21 15.68 -5.95 -0.21
CA THR A 21 14.99 -6.17 -1.48
C THR A 21 13.48 -6.07 -1.28
N VAL A 22 12.81 -5.23 -2.08
CA VAL A 22 11.36 -5.16 -2.12
C VAL A 22 10.87 -5.90 -3.36
N GLU A 23 10.22 -7.03 -3.15
CA GLU A 23 9.50 -7.77 -4.18
C GLU A 23 8.03 -7.37 -4.14
N TYR A 24 7.42 -7.15 -5.30
CA TYR A 24 6.01 -6.79 -5.37
C TYR A 24 5.33 -7.55 -6.50
N ASP A 25 4.14 -8.08 -6.23
CA ASP A 25 3.29 -8.63 -7.29
C ASP A 25 2.93 -7.50 -8.27
N ARG A 26 3.23 -7.69 -9.56
CA ARG A 26 2.89 -6.69 -10.60
C ARG A 26 1.40 -6.44 -10.70
N ALA A 27 0.56 -7.44 -10.40
CA ALA A 27 -0.88 -7.25 -10.35
C ALA A 27 -1.27 -6.24 -9.26
N VAL A 28 -0.59 -6.26 -8.11
CA VAL A 28 -0.80 -5.28 -7.03
C VAL A 28 -0.38 -3.89 -7.47
N MET A 29 0.78 -3.75 -8.12
CA MET A 29 1.21 -2.44 -8.63
C MET A 29 0.26 -1.89 -9.70
N ASN A 30 -0.28 -2.75 -10.57
CA ASN A 30 -1.28 -2.35 -11.56
C ASN A 30 -2.59 -1.87 -10.89
N GLN A 31 -3.02 -2.51 -9.80
CA GLN A 31 -4.19 -2.06 -9.03
C GLN A 31 -3.97 -0.67 -8.42
N ILE A 32 -2.79 -0.43 -7.84
CA ILE A 32 -2.42 0.88 -7.27
C ILE A 32 -2.41 1.94 -8.38
N ALA A 33 -1.77 1.65 -9.52
CA ALA A 33 -1.72 2.56 -10.66
C ALA A 33 -3.12 2.89 -11.19
N ALA A 34 -4.00 1.89 -11.32
CA ALA A 34 -5.38 2.10 -11.74
C ALA A 34 -6.16 3.01 -10.77
N ALA A 35 -5.99 2.82 -9.46
CA ALA A 35 -6.61 3.67 -8.46
C ALA A 35 -6.11 5.12 -8.53
N VAL A 36 -4.81 5.33 -8.69
CA VAL A 36 -4.22 6.66 -8.90
C VAL A 36 -4.81 7.33 -10.14
N MET A 37 -4.87 6.61 -11.26
CA MET A 37 -5.41 7.14 -12.51
C MET A 37 -6.90 7.49 -12.40
N SER A 38 -7.69 6.63 -11.77
CA SER A 38 -9.11 6.90 -11.51
C SER A 38 -9.29 8.16 -10.65
N ALA A 39 -8.49 8.30 -9.61
CA ALA A 39 -8.54 9.44 -8.71
C ALA A 39 -8.12 10.76 -9.40
N PHE A 40 -7.12 10.70 -10.28
CA PHE A 40 -6.68 11.82 -11.11
C PHE A 40 -7.77 12.26 -12.09
N GLN A 41 -8.47 11.32 -12.73
CA GLN A 41 -9.55 11.62 -13.68
C GLN A 41 -10.79 12.21 -13.02
N ALA A 42 -11.05 11.90 -11.74
CA ALA A 42 -12.24 12.34 -11.03
C ALA A 42 -12.27 13.84 -10.68
N GLY A 43 -11.15 14.57 -10.81
CA GLY A 43 -11.10 15.98 -10.44
C GLY A 43 -9.84 16.69 -10.95
N PRO A 44 -9.88 17.31 -12.15
CA PRO A 44 -8.76 18.10 -12.65
C PRO A 44 -8.46 19.27 -11.70
N GLY A 45 -7.20 19.39 -11.27
CA GLY A 45 -6.72 20.46 -10.39
C GLY A 45 -6.71 20.13 -8.90
N LEU A 46 -7.23 18.97 -8.47
CA LEU A 46 -7.06 18.48 -7.11
C LEU A 46 -5.79 17.64 -7.04
N ALA A 47 -4.90 17.96 -6.10
CA ALA A 47 -3.80 17.08 -5.76
C ALA A 47 -4.38 15.85 -5.04
N VAL A 48 -4.66 14.79 -5.81
CA VAL A 48 -5.31 13.59 -5.27
C VAL A 48 -4.27 12.57 -4.86
N GLU A 49 -4.30 12.25 -3.57
CA GLU A 49 -3.46 11.21 -2.99
C GLU A 49 -4.25 9.91 -2.85
N VAL A 50 -3.62 8.81 -3.27
CA VAL A 50 -4.15 7.45 -3.10
C VAL A 50 -3.19 6.69 -2.20
N GLY A 51 -3.70 6.24 -1.06
CA GLY A 51 -2.94 5.49 -0.06
C GLY A 51 -3.68 4.23 0.38
N GLY A 52 -3.00 3.39 1.16
CA GLY A 52 -3.58 2.18 1.70
C GLY A 52 -2.58 1.29 2.41
N VAL A 53 -3.03 0.10 2.76
CA VAL A 53 -2.22 -0.91 3.46
C VAL A 53 -1.68 -1.91 2.45
N LEU A 54 -0.38 -2.16 2.52
CA LEU A 54 0.29 -3.23 1.79
C LEU A 54 0.36 -4.48 2.67
N TYR A 55 0.03 -5.62 2.08
CA TYR A 55 0.05 -6.92 2.74
C TYR A 55 1.13 -7.80 2.12
N GLY A 56 1.79 -8.57 2.96
CA GLY A 56 2.93 -9.32 2.52
C GLY A 56 3.69 -10.01 3.64
N GLU A 57 4.90 -10.43 3.28
CA GLU A 57 5.84 -11.09 4.17
C GLU A 57 7.05 -10.18 4.38
N VAL A 58 7.57 -10.15 5.60
CA VAL A 58 8.81 -9.46 5.94
C VAL A 58 9.84 -10.45 6.45
N SER A 59 11.08 -10.26 6.02
CA SER A 59 12.27 -10.95 6.49
C SER A 59 13.41 -9.92 6.60
N PRO A 60 14.53 -10.26 7.26
CA PRO A 60 15.61 -9.30 7.49
C PRO A 60 16.14 -8.60 6.23
N GLU A 61 16.17 -9.30 5.09
CA GLU A 61 16.73 -8.79 3.83
C GLU A 61 15.67 -8.54 2.74
N ARG A 62 14.40 -8.85 3.03
CA ARG A 62 13.35 -8.85 2.01
C ARG A 62 11.98 -8.50 2.55
N ILE A 63 11.29 -7.62 1.84
CA ILE A 63 9.86 -7.37 1.94
C ILE A 63 9.21 -7.91 0.67
N ARG A 64 8.20 -8.76 0.80
CA ARG A 64 7.43 -9.29 -0.33
C ARG A 64 5.98 -8.84 -0.23
N ILE A 65 5.59 -7.90 -1.09
CA ILE A 65 4.24 -7.36 -1.21
C ILE A 65 3.40 -8.28 -2.09
N ARG A 66 2.32 -8.82 -1.54
CA ARG A 66 1.38 -9.72 -2.23
C ARG A 66 -0.04 -9.17 -2.33
N GLY A 67 -0.35 -8.09 -1.61
CA GLY A 67 -1.68 -7.50 -1.62
C GLY A 67 -1.66 -6.04 -1.27
N TRP A 68 -2.75 -5.37 -1.63
CA TRP A 68 -3.00 -3.99 -1.26
C TRP A 68 -4.50 -3.81 -0.99
N ARG A 69 -4.81 -2.95 -0.02
CA ARG A 69 -6.17 -2.43 0.17
C ARG A 69 -6.09 -0.93 0.32
N GLN A 70 -6.85 -0.23 -0.50
CA GLN A 70 -7.00 1.21 -0.41
C GLN A 70 -7.62 1.59 0.93
N ALA A 71 -7.03 2.57 1.60
CA ALA A 71 -7.66 3.18 2.76
C ALA A 71 -8.61 4.29 2.31
N ALA A 72 -9.68 4.51 3.08
CA ALA A 72 -10.62 5.60 2.80
C ALA A 72 -9.88 6.95 2.74
N ARG A 73 -10.28 7.79 1.79
CA ARG A 73 -9.66 9.10 1.54
C ARG A 73 -9.86 10.00 2.76
N GLY A 74 -8.77 10.40 3.41
CA GLY A 74 -8.81 11.51 4.35
C GLY A 74 -9.08 12.81 3.58
N SER A 75 -10.04 13.62 4.03
CA SER A 75 -10.31 14.93 3.44
C SER A 75 -9.23 15.93 3.87
N SER A 76 -8.04 15.87 3.28
CA SER A 76 -7.09 16.98 3.36
C SER A 76 -7.20 17.82 2.09
N GLU A 77 -7.31 19.13 2.26
CA GLU A 77 -7.30 20.12 1.15
C GLU A 77 -5.91 20.22 0.48
N LEU A 78 -4.92 19.45 0.95
CA LEU A 78 -3.54 19.44 0.51
C LEU A 78 -3.06 18.00 0.25
N PRO A 79 -2.10 17.78 -0.67
CA PRO A 79 -1.50 16.46 -0.92
C PRO A 79 -0.60 16.06 0.25
N ARG A 80 -1.22 15.57 1.31
CA ARG A 80 -0.56 14.96 2.44
C ARG A 80 -1.36 13.75 2.87
N LEU A 81 -0.71 12.58 2.91
CA LEU A 81 -1.06 11.44 3.74
C LEU A 81 -0.91 11.89 5.20
N SER A 82 -1.86 12.68 5.66
CA SER A 82 -2.04 12.91 7.09
C SER A 82 -2.68 11.64 7.64
N LEU A 83 -1.93 10.94 8.49
CA LEU A 83 -2.43 9.90 9.38
C LEU A 83 -3.37 10.57 10.40
N THR A 84 -4.58 10.90 9.94
CA THR A 84 -5.67 11.36 10.79
C THR A 84 -6.12 10.21 11.67
N ASP A 85 -6.76 10.51 12.80
CA ASP A 85 -7.27 9.47 13.70
C ASP A 85 -8.27 8.54 12.97
N ALA A 86 -9.08 9.11 12.05
CA ALA A 86 -9.99 8.34 11.21
C ALA A 86 -9.27 7.39 10.24
N LEU A 87 -8.16 7.84 9.63
CA LEU A 87 -7.31 6.98 8.80
C LEU A 87 -6.61 5.91 9.66
N GLY A 88 -6.23 6.25 10.89
CA GLY A 88 -5.67 5.30 11.87
C GLY A 88 -6.63 4.16 12.20
N VAL A 89 -7.89 4.48 12.53
CA VAL A 89 -8.95 3.49 12.78
C VAL A 89 -9.18 2.59 11.56
N GLU A 90 -9.21 3.18 10.36
CA GLU A 90 -9.41 2.41 9.13
C GLU A 90 -8.22 1.48 8.83
N ILE A 91 -6.99 1.96 9.00
CA ILE A 91 -5.80 1.12 8.86
C ILE A 91 -5.81 0.01 9.92
N GLY A 92 -6.17 0.32 11.17
CA GLY A 92 -6.33 -0.67 12.22
C GLY A 92 -7.35 -1.76 11.85
N ARG A 93 -8.50 -1.38 11.28
CA ARG A 93 -9.49 -2.33 10.75
C ARG A 93 -8.92 -3.19 9.63
N LEU A 94 -8.19 -2.58 8.70
CA LEU A 94 -7.53 -3.25 7.58
C LEU A 94 -6.46 -4.25 8.04
N LEU A 95 -5.73 -3.92 9.12
CA LEU A 95 -4.73 -4.77 9.76
C LEU A 95 -5.32 -5.85 10.69
N GLY A 96 -6.62 -5.79 11.01
CA GLY A 96 -7.20 -6.61 12.08
C GLY A 96 -6.73 -6.21 13.48
N ALA A 97 -6.16 -5.01 13.63
CA ALA A 97 -5.63 -4.44 14.85
C ALA A 97 -6.38 -3.12 15.16
N PRO A 98 -7.57 -3.18 15.78
CA PRO A 98 -8.42 -1.99 15.97
C PRO A 98 -7.79 -0.91 16.87
N ASN A 99 -6.73 -1.24 17.61
CA ASN A 99 -5.95 -0.32 18.46
C ASN A 99 -4.58 0.03 17.85
N TRP A 100 -4.42 -0.11 16.54
CA TRP A 100 -3.17 0.27 15.86
C TRP A 100 -2.91 1.77 16.04
N ASP A 101 -1.78 2.09 16.68
CA ASP A 101 -1.28 3.46 16.79
C ASP A 101 -0.13 3.65 15.79
N PRO A 102 -0.25 4.56 14.82
CA PRO A 102 0.82 4.86 13.86
C PRO A 102 2.09 5.48 14.48
N ARG A 103 2.08 5.80 15.78
CA ARG A 103 3.20 6.45 16.51
C ARG A 103 4.02 5.47 17.37
N LEU A 104 3.61 4.21 17.46
CA LEU A 104 4.35 3.12 18.12
C LEU A 104 5.33 2.47 17.14
#